data_AF-A0A1Q7UAE2-F1
#
_entry.id   AF-A0A1Q7UAE2-F1
#
_cell.length_a   1.000
_cell.length_b   1.000
_cell.length_c   1.000
_cell.angle_alpha   90.00
_cell.angle_beta   90.00
_cell.angle_gamma   90.00
#
_symmetry.space_group_name_H-M   'P 1'
#
loop_
_entity.id
_entity.type
_entity.pdbx_description
1 polymer ?
#
loop_
_entity_poly.entity_id
_entity_poly.type
_entity_poly.pdbx_seq_one_letter_code
_entity_poly.pdbx_strand_id
1 'polypeptide(L)'
;MLGCGIDVVYPPENARLMRQVEERGAVLSQFPPGTPPLPYNFPTRNRTLAGLALGVVVVEAGERSGALVTAGYAGDLGREVFAVPGRITAEESRGTNALLRDGAILVRNWADVVQELPDMWRSAVRGPRHAGNESARPSIQSEEGRVLALLRSDEPIHIEALITGAEISPARAAAALVGLELGGWARQLEGQRWLAAAVHGEGRTPSGDP
;
A
#
# COMPACT_ATOMS: atom_id res chain seq x y z
N MET A 1 5.39 -15.35 -5.94
CA MET A 1 5.73 -16.11 -7.16
C MET A 1 7.25 -16.18 -7.32
N LEU A 2 7.83 -17.38 -7.37
CA LEU A 2 9.28 -17.65 -7.36
C LEU A 2 9.86 -17.90 -8.75
N GLY A 3 11.15 -17.59 -8.94
CA GLY A 3 11.95 -17.91 -10.13
C GLY A 3 12.77 -19.20 -10.00
N CYS A 4 12.44 -20.03 -9.02
CA CYS A 4 13.16 -21.23 -8.59
C CYS A 4 12.15 -22.26 -8.06
N GLY A 5 12.61 -23.45 -7.68
CA GLY A 5 11.78 -24.48 -7.03
C GLY A 5 11.09 -23.95 -5.78
N ILE A 6 9.93 -24.53 -5.42
CA ILE A 6 9.12 -24.08 -4.27
C ILE A 6 9.87 -24.19 -2.94
N ASP A 7 10.85 -25.07 -2.86
CA ASP A 7 11.74 -25.38 -1.74
C ASP A 7 13.06 -24.57 -1.74
N VAL A 8 13.21 -23.63 -2.68
CA VAL A 8 14.42 -22.80 -2.83
C VAL A 8 14.10 -21.34 -2.52
N VAL A 9 14.73 -20.79 -1.48
CA VAL A 9 14.62 -19.37 -1.12
C VAL A 9 15.60 -18.54 -1.94
N TYR A 10 15.08 -17.58 -2.72
CA TYR A 10 15.90 -16.58 -3.40
C TYR A 10 15.19 -15.22 -3.49
N PRO A 11 15.88 -14.11 -3.17
CA PRO A 11 17.23 -14.06 -2.59
C PRO A 11 17.25 -14.59 -1.14
N PRO A 12 18.38 -15.14 -0.63
CA PRO A 12 18.43 -15.80 0.69
C PRO A 12 17.98 -14.93 1.86
N GLU A 13 18.20 -13.63 1.77
CA GLU A 13 17.83 -12.63 2.78
C GLU A 13 16.31 -12.57 3.00
N ASN A 14 15.52 -12.99 2.01
CA ASN A 14 14.06 -13.03 2.08
C ASN A 14 13.50 -14.29 2.75
N ALA A 15 14.31 -15.16 3.36
CA ALA A 15 13.83 -16.38 4.03
C ALA A 15 12.76 -16.10 5.10
N ARG A 16 12.94 -15.03 5.89
CA ARG A 16 11.95 -14.62 6.90
C ARG A 16 10.66 -14.12 6.26
N LEU A 17 10.78 -13.31 5.20
CA LEU A 17 9.63 -12.76 4.47
C LEU A 17 8.81 -13.87 3.81
N MET A 18 9.47 -14.87 3.21
CA MET A 18 8.80 -16.01 2.58
C MET A 18 7.91 -16.75 3.60
N ARG A 19 8.44 -17.06 4.80
CA ARG A 19 7.65 -17.66 5.88
C ARG A 19 6.44 -16.82 6.29
N GLN A 20 6.62 -15.50 6.42
CA GLN A 20 5.51 -14.59 6.75
C GLN A 20 4.42 -14.57 5.66
N VAL A 21 4.81 -14.71 4.40
CA VAL A 21 3.88 -14.83 3.27
C VAL A 21 3.15 -16.18 3.29
N GLU A 22 3.83 -17.27 3.65
CA GLU A 22 3.21 -18.61 3.78
C GLU A 22 2.16 -18.65 4.90
N GLU A 23 2.40 -17.96 6.02
CA GLU A 23 1.46 -17.93 7.15
C GLU A 23 0.13 -17.25 6.84
N ARG A 24 0.09 -16.30 5.90
CA ARG A 24 -1.07 -15.42 5.67
C ARG A 24 -1.50 -15.32 4.20
N GLY A 25 -0.81 -16.02 3.31
CA GLY A 25 -0.95 -15.90 1.88
C GLY A 25 -0.50 -17.16 1.18
N ALA A 26 0.19 -17.01 0.04
CA ALA A 26 0.64 -18.13 -0.75
C ALA A 26 1.98 -17.85 -1.44
N VAL A 27 2.84 -18.85 -1.47
CA VAL A 27 4.02 -18.88 -2.31
C VAL A 27 3.75 -19.85 -3.46
N LEU A 28 4.07 -19.40 -4.66
CA LEU A 28 3.79 -20.12 -5.91
C LEU A 28 5.11 -20.29 -6.66
N SER A 29 5.30 -21.47 -7.26
CA SER A 29 6.35 -21.75 -8.23
C SER A 29 5.81 -22.64 -9.35
N GLN A 30 6.32 -22.45 -10.55
CA GLN A 30 6.05 -23.28 -11.72
C GLN A 30 7.23 -24.22 -12.05
N PHE A 31 8.28 -24.21 -11.22
CA PHE A 31 9.50 -24.96 -11.44
C PHE A 31 9.53 -26.18 -10.51
N PRO A 32 10.09 -27.32 -10.94
CA PRO A 32 10.26 -28.49 -10.08
C PRO A 32 11.02 -28.17 -8.79
N PRO A 33 10.75 -28.91 -7.68
CA PRO A 33 11.56 -28.81 -6.47
C PRO A 33 13.06 -28.96 -6.75
N GLY A 34 13.89 -28.21 -6.03
CA GLY A 34 15.34 -28.12 -6.20
C GLY A 34 15.82 -27.26 -7.36
N THR A 35 14.94 -26.70 -8.20
CA THR A 35 15.36 -25.85 -9.33
C THR A 35 16.06 -24.57 -8.82
N PRO A 36 17.30 -24.27 -9.23
CA PRO A 36 17.99 -23.06 -8.78
C PRO A 36 17.42 -21.77 -9.43
N PRO A 37 17.69 -20.59 -8.86
CA PRO A 37 17.21 -19.29 -9.35
C PRO A 37 18.00 -18.81 -10.58
N LEU A 38 17.74 -19.41 -11.74
CA LEU A 38 18.48 -19.13 -12.97
C LEU A 38 17.98 -17.85 -13.64
N PRO A 39 18.85 -16.99 -14.21
CA PRO A 39 18.46 -15.71 -14.81
C PRO A 39 17.31 -15.79 -15.82
N TYR A 40 17.28 -16.85 -16.63
CA TYR A 40 16.24 -17.07 -17.64
C TYR A 40 14.89 -17.53 -17.05
N ASN A 41 14.83 -17.93 -15.78
CA ASN A 41 13.57 -18.26 -15.11
C ASN A 41 12.76 -17.01 -14.76
N PHE A 42 13.42 -15.86 -14.54
CA PHE A 42 12.75 -14.65 -14.06
C PHE A 42 11.80 -14.02 -15.09
N PRO A 43 12.11 -13.92 -16.39
CA PRO A 43 11.15 -13.49 -17.40
C PRO A 43 9.92 -14.41 -17.47
N THR A 44 10.14 -15.73 -17.47
CA THR A 44 9.05 -16.72 -17.47
C THR A 44 8.16 -16.57 -16.23
N ARG A 45 8.77 -16.40 -15.05
CA ARG A 45 8.07 -16.10 -13.79
C ARG A 45 7.24 -14.83 -13.90
N ASN A 46 7.80 -13.76 -14.46
CA ASN A 46 7.12 -12.47 -14.59
C ASN A 46 5.89 -12.55 -15.47
N ARG A 47 5.93 -13.35 -16.56
CA ARG A 47 4.75 -13.62 -17.40
C ARG A 47 3.62 -14.26 -16.59
N THR A 48 3.92 -15.28 -15.80
CA THR A 48 2.93 -15.94 -14.93
C THR A 48 2.37 -14.97 -13.89
N LEU A 49 3.24 -14.15 -13.29
CA LEU A 49 2.82 -13.11 -12.34
C LEU A 49 1.84 -12.12 -12.99
N ALA A 50 2.13 -11.63 -14.19
CA ALA A 50 1.25 -10.74 -14.93
C ALA A 50 -0.09 -11.41 -15.28
N GLY A 51 -0.08 -12.68 -15.67
CA GLY A 51 -1.31 -13.43 -16.00
C GLY A 51 -2.25 -13.65 -14.82
N LEU A 52 -1.69 -13.85 -13.62
CA LEU A 52 -2.44 -14.01 -12.38
C LEU A 52 -3.02 -12.68 -11.84
N ALA A 53 -2.46 -11.55 -12.24
CA ALA A 53 -2.89 -10.24 -11.77
C ALA A 53 -4.14 -9.73 -12.52
N LEU A 54 -4.93 -8.89 -11.85
CA LEU A 54 -5.98 -8.09 -12.50
C LEU A 54 -5.40 -6.88 -13.24
N GLY A 55 -4.29 -6.36 -12.74
CA GLY A 55 -3.51 -5.25 -13.33
C GLY A 55 -2.15 -5.16 -12.64
N VAL A 56 -1.20 -4.46 -13.25
CA VAL A 56 0.18 -4.35 -12.77
C VAL A 56 0.52 -2.89 -12.49
N VAL A 57 0.94 -2.61 -11.25
CA VAL A 57 1.41 -1.27 -10.85
C VAL A 57 2.94 -1.25 -10.81
N VAL A 58 3.54 -0.35 -11.59
CA VAL A 58 4.97 -0.08 -11.58
C VAL A 58 5.23 1.19 -10.79
N VAL A 59 5.89 1.06 -9.64
CA VAL A 59 6.16 2.19 -8.72
C VAL A 59 7.44 2.90 -9.12
N GLU A 60 8.52 2.15 -9.36
CA GLU A 60 9.81 2.67 -9.82
C GLU A 60 10.43 1.67 -10.79
N ALA A 61 10.98 2.18 -11.88
CA ALA A 61 11.68 1.41 -12.90
C ALA A 61 12.59 2.31 -13.73
N GLY A 62 13.89 2.00 -13.78
CA GLY A 62 14.76 2.51 -14.85
C GLY A 62 14.50 1.83 -16.19
N GLU A 63 15.10 2.35 -17.27
CA GLU A 63 14.86 1.88 -18.66
C GLU A 63 15.16 0.39 -18.88
N ARG A 64 16.03 -0.20 -18.06
CA ARG A 64 16.42 -1.63 -18.14
C ARG A 64 15.86 -2.47 -16.99
N SER A 65 14.84 -1.99 -16.29
CA SER A 65 14.24 -2.69 -15.14
C SER A 65 13.46 -3.92 -15.59
N GLY A 66 13.62 -5.03 -14.87
CA GLY A 66 12.79 -6.23 -15.04
C GLY A 66 11.31 -6.00 -14.76
N ALA A 67 10.94 -4.92 -14.06
CA ALA A 67 9.55 -4.53 -13.86
C ALA A 67 8.86 -4.13 -15.18
N LEU A 68 9.61 -3.53 -16.12
CA LEU A 68 9.08 -3.17 -17.44
C LEU A 68 8.76 -4.41 -18.27
N VAL A 69 9.50 -5.51 -18.09
CA VAL A 69 9.18 -6.80 -18.73
C VAL A 69 7.84 -7.33 -18.23
N THR A 70 7.57 -7.24 -16.92
CA THR A 70 6.26 -7.62 -16.35
C THR A 70 5.13 -6.74 -16.88
N ALA A 71 5.35 -5.43 -16.98
CA ALA A 71 4.38 -4.49 -17.55
C ALA A 71 4.09 -4.78 -19.03
N GLY A 72 5.12 -5.11 -19.82
CA GLY A 72 4.95 -5.57 -21.21
C GLY A 72 4.08 -6.82 -21.31
N TYR A 73 4.38 -7.86 -20.50
CA TYR A 73 3.54 -9.06 -20.46
C TYR A 73 2.10 -8.77 -20.00
N ALA A 74 1.90 -7.83 -19.08
CA ALA A 74 0.56 -7.41 -18.68
C ALA A 74 -0.20 -6.80 -19.86
N GLY A 75 0.43 -5.88 -20.60
CA GLY A 75 -0.14 -5.31 -21.83
C GLY A 75 -0.48 -6.38 -22.88
N ASP A 76 0.44 -7.32 -23.15
CA ASP A 76 0.22 -8.43 -24.09
C ASP A 76 -0.97 -9.33 -23.70
N LEU A 77 -1.26 -9.44 -22.40
CA LEU A 77 -2.35 -10.23 -21.83
C LEU A 77 -3.66 -9.43 -21.69
N GLY A 78 -3.69 -8.17 -22.12
CA GLY A 78 -4.84 -7.28 -21.96
C GLY A 78 -5.14 -6.95 -20.51
N ARG A 79 -4.11 -6.87 -19.66
CA ARG A 79 -4.21 -6.40 -18.26
C ARG A 79 -3.89 -4.92 -18.20
N GLU A 80 -4.58 -4.22 -17.30
CA GLU A 80 -4.28 -2.82 -17.06
C GLU A 80 -2.87 -2.63 -16.51
N VAL A 81 -2.15 -1.68 -17.10
CA VAL A 81 -0.81 -1.28 -16.67
C VAL A 81 -0.90 0.10 -16.05
N PHE A 82 -0.42 0.21 -14.83
CA PHE A 82 -0.41 1.42 -14.04
C PHE A 82 1.03 1.84 -13.76
N ALA A 83 1.29 3.14 -13.74
CA ALA A 83 2.60 3.67 -13.41
C ALA A 83 2.49 4.86 -12.45
N VAL A 84 3.40 4.90 -11.48
CA VAL A 84 3.55 6.05 -10.58
C VAL A 84 4.47 7.07 -11.25
N PRO A 85 4.04 8.33 -11.41
CA PRO A 85 4.87 9.36 -12.02
C PRO A 85 6.06 9.68 -11.11
N GLY A 86 7.22 9.92 -11.71
CA GLY A 86 8.44 10.24 -10.98
C GLY A 86 9.20 11.42 -11.57
N ARG A 87 10.22 11.90 -10.85
CA ARG A 87 11.02 13.07 -11.28
C ARG A 87 11.72 12.76 -12.60
N ILE A 88 11.67 13.70 -13.55
CA ILE A 88 12.31 13.52 -14.88
C ILE A 88 13.84 13.34 -14.82
N THR A 89 14.48 13.76 -13.71
CA THR A 89 15.92 13.63 -13.47
C THR A 89 16.30 12.35 -12.72
N ALA A 90 15.33 11.60 -12.19
CA ALA A 90 15.59 10.35 -11.49
C ALA A 90 15.65 9.19 -12.49
N GLU A 91 16.76 8.44 -12.46
CA GLU A 91 16.98 7.33 -13.40
C GLU A 91 15.92 6.23 -13.20
N GLU A 92 15.53 6.00 -11.95
CA GLU A 92 14.52 5.04 -11.51
C GLU A 92 13.09 5.44 -11.90
N SER A 93 12.89 6.68 -12.39
CA SER A 93 11.58 7.16 -12.86
C SER A 93 11.44 7.13 -14.38
N ARG A 94 12.52 6.86 -15.13
CA ARG A 94 12.49 6.92 -16.60
C ARG A 94 11.54 5.89 -17.19
N GLY A 95 11.57 4.67 -16.68
CA GLY A 95 10.71 3.57 -17.14
C GLY A 95 9.25 3.80 -16.80
N THR A 96 8.92 4.27 -15.60
CA THR A 96 7.54 4.61 -15.25
C THR A 96 7.00 5.77 -16.07
N ASN A 97 7.79 6.83 -16.27
CA ASN A 97 7.40 7.95 -17.12
C ASN A 97 7.26 7.54 -18.60
N ALA A 98 8.08 6.62 -19.09
CA ALA A 98 7.94 6.05 -20.43
C ALA A 98 6.63 5.24 -20.55
N LEU A 99 6.31 4.39 -19.57
CA LEU A 99 5.03 3.67 -19.53
C LEU A 99 3.84 4.65 -19.58
N LEU A 100 3.88 5.74 -18.81
CA LEU A 100 2.83 6.77 -18.83
C LEU A 100 2.69 7.42 -20.20
N ARG A 101 3.81 7.74 -20.86
CA ARG A 101 3.80 8.27 -22.24
C ARG A 101 3.19 7.27 -23.21
N ASP A 102 3.45 5.98 -23.01
CA ASP A 102 3.05 4.89 -23.89
C ASP A 102 1.62 4.37 -23.57
N GLY A 103 0.90 5.02 -22.63
CA GLY A 103 -0.52 4.79 -22.38
C GLY A 103 -0.86 4.09 -21.06
N ALA A 104 0.11 3.83 -20.18
CA ALA A 104 -0.18 3.32 -18.84
C ALA A 104 -1.00 4.33 -18.02
N ILE A 105 -1.86 3.81 -17.15
CA ILE A 105 -2.73 4.61 -16.29
C ILE A 105 -1.91 5.27 -15.17
N LEU A 106 -2.05 6.59 -15.02
CA LEU A 106 -1.34 7.36 -14.01
C LEU A 106 -1.89 7.11 -12.60
N VAL A 107 -1.02 6.72 -11.67
CA VAL A 107 -1.38 6.50 -10.27
C VAL A 107 -0.87 7.62 -9.38
N ARG A 108 -1.78 8.36 -8.76
CA ARG A 108 -1.49 9.37 -7.72
C ARG A 108 -1.69 8.79 -6.32
N ASN A 109 -2.65 7.88 -6.20
CA ASN A 109 -2.98 7.18 -4.96
C ASN A 109 -3.69 5.85 -5.25
N TRP A 110 -3.95 5.07 -4.21
CA TRP A 110 -4.58 3.75 -4.34
C TRP A 110 -5.96 3.76 -5.01
N ALA A 111 -6.71 4.86 -4.92
CA ALA A 111 -8.05 4.95 -5.49
C ALA A 111 -8.02 4.92 -7.02
N ASP A 112 -6.97 5.49 -7.64
CA ASP A 112 -6.79 5.44 -9.11
C ASP A 112 -6.67 3.99 -9.60
N VAL A 113 -6.07 3.08 -8.81
CA VAL A 113 -5.99 1.65 -9.16
C VAL A 113 -7.33 0.96 -8.97
N VAL A 114 -8.01 1.22 -7.85
CA VAL A 114 -9.28 0.57 -7.50
C VAL A 114 -10.41 0.93 -8.47
N GLN A 115 -10.41 2.17 -8.98
CA GLN A 115 -11.39 2.63 -9.96
C GLN A 115 -11.31 1.89 -11.30
N GLU A 116 -10.19 1.24 -11.60
CA GLU A 116 -9.99 0.49 -12.84
C GLU A 116 -10.23 -1.03 -12.64
N LEU A 117 -10.38 -1.48 -11.39
CA LEU A 117 -10.70 -2.89 -11.13
C LEU A 117 -12.14 -3.23 -11.54
N PRO A 118 -12.42 -4.49 -11.93
CA PRO A 118 -13.79 -4.97 -12.15
C PRO A 118 -14.67 -4.79 -10.90
N ASP A 119 -15.97 -4.55 -11.08
CA ASP A 119 -16.92 -4.18 -10.02
C ASP A 119 -16.90 -5.10 -8.80
N MET A 120 -16.78 -6.42 -9.03
CA MET A 120 -16.68 -7.42 -7.96
C MET A 120 -15.48 -7.15 -7.03
N TRP A 121 -14.33 -6.81 -7.61
CA TRP A 121 -13.10 -6.54 -6.86
C TRP A 121 -13.12 -5.13 -6.27
N ARG A 122 -13.58 -4.14 -7.05
CA ARG A 122 -13.73 -2.76 -6.59
C ARG A 122 -14.59 -2.66 -5.33
N SER A 123 -15.71 -3.38 -5.29
CA SER A 123 -16.63 -3.41 -4.15
C SER A 123 -16.07 -4.15 -2.93
N ALA A 124 -15.13 -5.07 -3.14
CA ALA A 124 -14.47 -5.83 -2.08
C ALA A 124 -13.32 -5.03 -1.42
N VAL A 125 -12.72 -4.08 -2.15
CA VAL A 125 -11.68 -3.20 -1.60
C VAL A 125 -12.35 -2.21 -0.65
N ARG A 126 -12.24 -2.49 0.65
CA ARG A 126 -12.46 -1.50 1.69
C ARG A 126 -11.19 -0.68 1.80
N GLY A 127 -11.27 0.63 1.56
CA GLY A 127 -10.15 1.55 1.85
C GLY A 127 -9.66 1.38 3.30
N PRO A 128 -8.52 1.98 3.67
CA PRO A 128 -7.94 1.82 5.01
C PRO A 128 -9.02 2.00 6.08
N ARG A 129 -9.44 0.87 6.69
CA ARG A 129 -10.43 0.88 7.75
C ARG A 129 -9.72 1.46 8.95
N HIS A 130 -10.10 2.66 9.40
CA HIS A 130 -9.63 3.12 10.70
C HIS A 130 -10.07 2.07 11.73
N ALA A 131 -9.16 1.65 12.61
CA ALA A 131 -9.38 0.52 13.52
C ALA A 131 -10.41 0.81 14.63
N GLY A 132 -11.03 1.98 14.64
CA GLY A 132 -12.20 2.24 15.48
C GLY A 132 -13.45 1.69 14.81
N ASN A 133 -14.31 1.06 15.62
CA ASN A 133 -15.68 0.74 15.24
C ASN A 133 -16.28 1.95 14.51
N GLU A 134 -16.74 1.84 13.25
CA GLU A 134 -17.30 2.99 12.50
C GLU A 134 -18.49 3.62 13.26
N SER A 135 -19.19 2.83 14.07
CA SER A 135 -20.24 3.31 14.98
C SER A 135 -19.71 4.09 16.21
N ALA A 136 -18.40 4.05 16.48
CA ALA A 136 -17.71 4.83 17.51
C ALA A 136 -16.85 5.96 16.94
N ARG A 137 -16.88 6.20 15.62
CA ARG A 137 -16.20 7.37 15.04
C ARG A 137 -16.90 8.64 15.55
N PRO A 138 -16.15 9.64 16.05
CA PRO A 138 -16.77 10.89 16.49
C PRO A 138 -17.57 11.56 15.37
N SER A 139 -18.77 12.01 15.69
CA SER A 139 -19.65 12.72 14.76
C SER A 139 -18.95 13.99 14.26
N ILE A 140 -19.13 14.34 12.99
CA ILE A 140 -18.61 15.61 12.42
C ILE A 140 -19.12 16.86 13.15
N GLN A 141 -20.21 16.73 13.92
CA GLN A 141 -20.76 17.80 14.76
C GLN A 141 -20.05 17.93 16.12
N SER A 142 -19.29 16.92 16.55
CA SER A 142 -18.45 16.99 17.74
C SER A 142 -17.11 17.64 17.42
N GLU A 143 -16.41 18.12 18.45
CA GLU A 143 -15.12 18.77 18.28
C GLU A 143 -14.05 17.78 17.79
N GLU A 144 -14.08 16.56 18.32
CA GLU A 144 -13.23 15.44 17.88
C GLU A 144 -13.49 15.12 16.42
N GLY A 145 -14.74 15.12 15.95
CA GLY A 145 -15.05 14.86 14.54
C GLY A 145 -14.56 15.96 13.61
N ARG A 146 -14.71 17.24 14.01
CA ARG A 146 -14.19 18.39 13.26
C ARG A 146 -12.67 18.36 13.15
N VAL A 147 -11.97 18.06 14.25
CA VAL A 147 -10.50 17.94 14.26
C VAL A 147 -10.05 16.72 13.44
N LEU A 148 -10.71 15.57 13.61
CA LEU A 148 -10.39 14.34 12.86
C LEU A 148 -10.57 14.51 11.36
N ALA A 149 -11.54 15.30 10.91
CA ALA A 149 -11.78 15.56 9.49
C ALA A 149 -10.65 16.35 8.82
N LEU A 150 -9.85 17.09 9.59
CA LEU A 150 -8.71 17.86 9.10
C LEU A 150 -7.42 17.04 9.06
N LEU A 151 -7.31 16.01 9.89
CA LEU A 151 -6.11 15.16 9.98
C LEU A 151 -5.95 14.29 8.73
N ARG A 152 -4.70 14.11 8.30
CA ARG A 152 -4.31 13.23 7.20
C ARG A 152 -3.44 12.09 7.72
N SER A 153 -3.46 10.95 7.04
CA SER A 153 -2.68 9.77 7.44
C SER A 153 -1.22 9.83 6.97
N ASP A 154 -0.93 10.66 5.95
CA ASP A 154 0.33 10.75 5.23
C ASP A 154 1.07 12.09 5.45
N GLU A 155 0.41 13.09 6.01
CA GLU A 155 0.96 14.44 6.19
C GLU A 155 0.69 14.96 7.62
N PRO A 156 1.73 15.15 8.46
CA PRO A 156 1.54 15.66 9.82
C PRO A 156 1.10 17.13 9.83
N ILE A 157 0.07 17.43 10.62
CA ILE A 157 -0.49 18.79 10.74
C ILE A 157 -0.18 19.36 12.12
N HIS A 158 0.30 20.60 12.17
CA HIS A 158 0.56 21.31 13.43
C HIS A 158 -0.75 21.67 14.14
N ILE A 159 -0.77 21.62 15.47
CA ILE A 159 -1.98 21.89 16.27
C ILE A 159 -2.62 23.26 15.97
N GLU A 160 -1.84 24.30 15.67
CA GLU A 160 -2.37 25.63 15.32
C GLU A 160 -3.24 25.62 14.05
N ALA A 161 -2.88 24.81 13.05
CA ALA A 161 -3.67 24.66 11.84
C ALA A 161 -4.99 23.93 12.12
N LEU A 162 -4.97 22.96 13.05
CA LEU A 162 -6.17 22.24 13.50
C LEU A 162 -7.11 23.15 14.30
N ILE A 163 -6.55 23.96 15.21
CA ILE A 163 -7.30 24.99 15.97
C ILE A 163 -8.03 25.93 15.01
N THR A 164 -7.31 26.44 14.02
CA THR A 164 -7.86 27.38 13.03
C THR A 164 -8.91 26.71 12.14
N GLY A 165 -8.59 25.56 11.55
CA GLY A 165 -9.49 24.87 10.61
C GLY A 165 -10.72 24.26 11.27
N ALA A 166 -10.63 23.85 12.53
CA ALA A 166 -11.76 23.32 13.28
C ALA A 166 -12.53 24.41 14.01
N GLU A 167 -12.12 25.68 13.95
CA GLU A 167 -12.73 26.83 14.62
C GLU A 167 -13.11 26.54 16.09
N ILE A 168 -12.16 26.01 16.85
CA ILE A 168 -12.29 25.72 18.28
C ILE A 168 -11.17 26.39 19.06
N SER A 169 -11.35 26.58 20.37
CA SER A 169 -10.31 27.19 21.19
C SER A 169 -9.11 26.22 21.37
N PRO A 170 -7.90 26.74 21.68
CA PRO A 170 -6.72 25.90 21.89
C PRO A 170 -6.92 24.81 22.96
N ALA A 171 -7.61 25.13 24.05
CA ALA A 171 -7.93 24.17 25.11
C ALA A 171 -8.85 23.05 24.62
N ARG A 172 -9.86 23.37 23.79
CA ARG A 172 -10.79 22.38 23.23
C ARG A 172 -10.12 21.51 22.17
N ALA A 173 -9.24 22.09 21.35
CA ALA A 173 -8.43 21.33 20.39
C ALA A 173 -7.50 20.33 21.08
N ALA A 174 -6.81 20.75 22.15
CA ALA A 174 -5.96 19.86 22.92
C ALA A 174 -6.76 18.69 23.54
N ALA A 175 -7.92 18.97 24.14
CA ALA A 175 -8.81 17.94 24.69
C ALA A 175 -9.32 16.97 23.61
N ALA A 176 -9.77 17.50 22.46
CA ALA A 176 -10.25 16.70 21.35
C ALA A 176 -9.15 15.78 20.78
N LEU A 177 -7.91 16.28 20.65
CA LEU A 177 -6.78 15.50 20.17
C LEU A 177 -6.39 14.36 21.13
N VAL A 178 -6.42 14.62 22.44
CA VAL A 178 -6.24 13.56 23.45
C VAL A 178 -7.33 12.50 23.35
N GLY A 179 -8.60 12.92 23.20
CA GLY A 179 -9.72 11.99 23.01
C GLY A 179 -9.57 11.14 21.74
N LEU A 180 -9.12 11.75 20.64
CA LEU A 180 -8.84 11.05 19.39
C LEU A 180 -7.66 10.09 19.51
N GLU A 181 -6.61 10.45 20.26
CA GLU A 181 -5.46 9.58 20.50
C GLU A 181 -5.82 8.36 21.34
N LEU A 182 -6.55 8.56 22.44
CA LEU A 182 -7.07 7.47 23.27
C LEU A 182 -8.04 6.57 22.50
N GLY A 183 -8.81 7.15 21.58
CA GLY A 183 -9.69 6.41 20.67
C GLY A 183 -8.97 5.73 19.50
N GLY A 184 -7.65 5.91 19.37
CA GLY A 184 -6.85 5.34 18.27
C GLY A 184 -7.14 5.94 16.90
N TRP A 185 -7.67 7.17 16.85
CA TRP A 185 -8.00 7.90 15.62
C TRP A 185 -6.93 8.92 15.21
N ALA A 186 -6.11 9.38 16.16
CA ALA A 186 -5.00 10.30 15.92
C ALA A 186 -3.73 9.84 16.67
N ARG A 187 -2.58 10.34 16.26
CA ARG A 187 -1.30 10.11 16.94
C ARG A 187 -0.49 11.38 17.01
N GLN A 188 0.08 11.67 18.17
CA GLN A 188 1.01 12.79 18.34
C GLN A 188 2.41 12.45 17.81
N LEU A 189 3.04 13.43 17.16
CA LEU A 189 4.44 13.46 16.78
C LEU A 189 5.18 14.58 17.51
N GLU A 190 6.51 14.59 17.39
CA GLU A 190 7.35 15.69 17.85
C GLU A 190 6.93 17.03 17.24
N GLY A 191 7.16 18.11 17.99
CA GLY A 191 6.87 19.46 17.53
C GLY A 191 5.37 19.78 17.42
N GLN A 192 4.53 19.20 18.28
CA GLN A 192 3.07 19.45 18.33
C GLN A 192 2.35 19.17 17.00
N ARG A 193 2.84 18.18 16.25
CA ARG A 193 2.23 17.71 15.01
C ARG A 193 1.42 16.46 15.25
N TRP A 194 0.35 16.30 14.47
CA TRP A 194 -0.61 15.21 14.61
C TRP A 194 -0.88 14.57 13.26
N LEU A 195 -1.08 13.26 13.27
CA LEU A 195 -1.51 12.46 12.12
C LEU A 195 -2.81 11.74 12.46
N ALA A 196 -3.63 11.46 11.45
CA ALA A 196 -4.67 10.43 11.59
C ALA A 196 -3.97 9.08 11.78
N ALA A 197 -4.42 8.30 12.76
CA ALA A 197 -3.82 7.00 13.04
C ALA A 197 -4.10 6.03 11.89
N ALA A 198 -3.05 5.58 11.20
CA ALA A 198 -3.12 4.46 10.29
C ALA A 198 -3.03 3.15 11.08
N VAL A 199 -3.74 2.11 10.63
CA VAL A 199 -3.81 0.80 11.28
C VAL A 199 -2.42 0.22 11.52
N HIS A 200 -1.96 0.19 12.77
CA HIS A 200 -0.95 -0.77 13.20
C HIS A 200 -1.67 -2.07 13.57
N GLY A 201 -1.62 -3.04 12.67
CA GLY A 201 -1.95 -4.42 12.99
C GLY A 201 -0.88 -5.01 13.90
N GLU A 202 -0.92 -4.73 15.20
CA GLU A 202 -0.20 -5.52 16.19
C GLU A 202 -1.04 -6.72 16.62
N GLY A 203 -0.42 -7.89 16.48
CA GLY A 203 -1.05 -9.18 16.62
C GLY A 203 -1.56 -9.42 18.03
N ARG A 204 -2.85 -9.71 18.13
CA ARG A 204 -3.40 -10.47 19.24
C ARG A 204 -2.93 -11.91 19.07
N THR A 205 -1.84 -12.28 19.74
CA THR A 205 -1.52 -13.70 19.96
C THR A 205 -2.72 -14.34 20.68
N PRO A 206 -3.33 -15.41 20.14
CA PRO A 206 -4.15 -16.26 20.99
C PRO A 206 -3.17 -16.94 21.94
N SER A 207 -3.33 -16.69 23.24
CA SER A 207 -2.80 -17.53 24.30
C SER A 207 -3.26 -18.96 24.03
N GLY A 208 -2.37 -19.76 23.45
CA GLY A 208 -2.50 -21.21 23.43
C GLY A 208 -2.00 -21.74 24.75
N ASP A 209 -2.85 -22.51 25.42
CA ASP A 209 -2.43 -23.67 26.19
C ASP A 209 -3.61 -24.66 26.21
N PRO A 210 -3.32 -25.95 26.39
CA PRO A 210 -3.45 -26.97 25.33
C PRO A 210 -4.83 -27.61 25.17
#